data_AF-Q4CXD5-F1
#
_entry.id   AF-Q4CXD5-F1
#
_cell.length_a   1.000
_cell.length_b   1.000
_cell.length_c   1.000
_cell.angle_alpha   90.00
_cell.angle_beta   90.00
_cell.angle_gamma   90.00
#
_symmetry.space_group_name_H-M   'P 1'
#
loop_
_entity.id
_entity.type
_entity.pdbx_description
1 polymer ?
#
loop_
_entity_poly.entity_id
_entity_poly.type
_entity_poly.pdbx_seq_one_letter_code
_entity_poly.pdbx_strand_id
1 'polypeptide(L)'
;MLLTSGRVRRRNAAPIQKTIQTKASVVDQLEEALQARDFSKATTMLEFYKTTNQPVGELSINPWLAYSAFHMNDVGKAIDVYKELLSLERCDPMHYIHMGCCHFVNGSYKEAEECALRGPECSLQTRLLFHIAQKLYDEEKLLVYHQKLKDTVEDQLSLAAVHYYRGHFQEAIDVYKRILLETREYVALNVYVAMCYYKLDYYDVSLEVLNVYLQTHSNSATAINLKACNHYRLYNGKTAEGELRVLIDLQRSTYNVE
;
A
#
# COMPACT_ATOMS: atom_id res chain seq x y z
N MET A 1 31.68 -54.76 -6.02
CA MET A 1 32.57 -54.75 -4.84
C MET A 1 33.46 -53.53 -4.91
N LEU A 2 33.14 -52.44 -4.23
CA LEU A 2 34.09 -51.35 -3.95
C LEU A 2 33.67 -50.74 -2.60
N LEU A 3 34.36 -51.21 -1.54
CA LEU A 3 34.26 -50.71 -0.17
C LEU A 3 35.16 -49.48 -0.07
N THR A 4 34.64 -48.32 0.34
CA THR A 4 35.48 -47.25 0.90
C THR A 4 34.82 -46.69 2.16
N SER A 5 35.41 -47.05 3.29
CA SER A 5 35.10 -46.57 4.63
C SER A 5 35.87 -45.27 4.89
N GLY A 6 35.18 -44.14 4.88
CA GLY A 6 35.75 -42.83 5.26
C GLY A 6 35.19 -42.37 6.61
N ARG A 7 35.99 -42.49 7.69
CA ARG A 7 35.66 -41.93 9.02
C ARG A 7 35.73 -40.40 9.00
N VAL A 8 34.61 -39.72 9.25
CA VAL A 8 34.54 -38.27 9.47
C VAL A 8 34.92 -37.95 10.92
N ARG A 9 36.02 -37.22 11.13
CA ARG A 9 36.38 -36.61 12.43
C ARG A 9 35.45 -35.41 12.70
N ARG A 10 34.65 -35.47 13.77
CA ARG A 10 33.93 -34.28 14.29
C ARG A 10 34.95 -33.27 14.84
N ARG A 11 35.01 -32.08 14.22
CA ARG A 11 35.65 -30.91 14.84
C ARG A 11 34.78 -30.45 16.01
N ASN A 12 35.39 -30.24 17.17
CA ASN A 12 34.77 -29.67 18.35
C ASN A 12 34.15 -28.31 17.99
N ALA A 13 32.82 -28.20 18.11
CA ALA A 13 32.12 -26.94 18.02
C ALA A 13 32.39 -26.12 19.29
N ALA A 14 32.83 -24.87 19.12
CA ALA A 14 32.96 -23.90 20.21
C ALA A 14 31.57 -23.61 20.84
N PRO A 15 31.50 -23.25 22.13
CA PRO A 15 30.23 -23.04 22.81
C PRO A 15 29.52 -21.81 22.21
N ILE A 16 28.24 -21.99 21.88
CA ILE A 16 27.36 -20.92 21.40
C ILE A 16 27.25 -19.87 22.52
N GLN A 17 27.87 -18.71 22.33
CA GLN A 17 27.57 -17.53 23.14
C GLN A 17 26.12 -17.14 22.87
N LYS A 18 25.24 -17.31 23.87
CA LYS A 18 23.91 -16.72 23.86
C LYS A 18 24.08 -15.21 23.98
N THR A 19 24.06 -14.50 22.86
CA THR A 19 23.83 -13.06 22.84
C THR A 19 22.48 -12.82 23.49
N ILE A 20 22.48 -12.16 24.64
CA ILE A 20 21.26 -11.68 25.29
C ILE A 20 20.70 -10.59 24.37
N GLN A 21 19.72 -10.93 23.53
CA GLN A 21 18.95 -9.93 22.83
C GLN A 21 18.13 -9.16 23.88
N THR A 22 18.52 -7.91 24.13
CA THR A 22 17.72 -6.94 24.88
C THR A 22 16.33 -6.91 24.24
N LYS A 23 15.28 -7.16 25.03
CA LYS A 23 13.89 -7.06 24.56
C LYS A 23 13.68 -5.68 23.95
N ALA A 24 13.34 -5.63 22.66
CA ALA A 24 13.01 -4.40 21.96
C ALA A 24 11.91 -3.65 22.72
N SER A 25 12.01 -2.32 22.82
CA SER A 25 10.99 -1.53 23.48
C SER A 25 9.65 -1.62 22.72
N VAL A 26 8.55 -1.23 23.36
CA VAL A 26 7.23 -1.22 22.70
C VAL A 26 7.23 -0.30 21.49
N VAL A 27 7.94 0.83 21.58
CA VAL A 27 8.11 1.79 20.48
C VAL A 27 8.85 1.12 19.33
N ASP A 28 9.98 0.43 19.60
CA ASP A 28 10.75 -0.28 18.57
C ASP A 28 9.90 -1.36 17.88
N GLN A 29 9.08 -2.10 18.64
CA GLN A 29 8.20 -3.13 18.08
C GLN A 29 7.08 -2.54 17.20
N LEU A 30 6.56 -1.36 17.57
CA LEU A 30 5.57 -0.64 16.76
C LEU A 30 6.21 -0.09 15.49
N GLU A 31 7.38 0.52 15.58
CA GLU A 31 8.14 1.02 14.43
C GLU A 31 8.51 -0.12 13.47
N GLU A 32 8.95 -1.26 13.99
CA GLU A 32 9.21 -2.47 13.19
C GLU A 32 7.94 -2.92 12.44
N ALA A 33 6.78 -2.95 13.12
CA ALA A 33 5.51 -3.29 12.49
C ALA A 33 5.13 -2.30 11.36
N LEU A 34 5.29 -0.99 11.61
CA LEU A 34 4.99 0.06 10.62
C LEU A 34 5.93 0.00 9.42
N GLN A 35 7.24 -0.20 9.63
CA GLN A 35 8.24 -0.35 8.57
C GLN A 35 8.01 -1.61 7.74
N ALA A 36 7.64 -2.72 8.39
CA ALA A 36 7.24 -3.96 7.73
C ALA A 36 5.85 -3.88 7.05
N ARG A 37 5.13 -2.77 7.22
CA ARG A 37 3.74 -2.57 6.77
C ARG A 37 2.77 -3.61 7.34
N ASP A 38 3.08 -4.17 8.50
CA ASP A 38 2.18 -5.03 9.27
C ASP A 38 1.21 -4.16 10.09
N PHE A 39 0.28 -3.54 9.37
CA PHE A 39 -0.72 -2.65 9.95
C PHE A 39 -1.72 -3.39 10.85
N SER A 40 -1.86 -4.71 10.69
CA SER A 40 -2.66 -5.55 11.59
C SER A 40 -2.02 -5.61 12.98
N LYS A 41 -0.72 -5.91 13.05
CA LYS A 41 0.05 -5.89 14.30
C LYS A 41 0.07 -4.49 14.92
N ALA A 42 0.38 -3.45 14.13
CA ALA A 42 0.42 -2.07 14.61
C ALA A 42 -0.93 -1.63 15.23
N THR A 43 -2.04 -1.90 14.54
CA THR A 43 -3.39 -1.58 15.02
C THR A 43 -3.70 -2.33 16.31
N THR A 44 -3.44 -3.64 16.37
CA THR A 44 -3.67 -4.46 17.58
C THR A 44 -2.88 -3.95 18.78
N MET A 45 -1.60 -3.61 18.59
CA MET A 45 -0.77 -3.04 19.64
C MET A 45 -1.35 -1.71 20.14
N LEU A 46 -1.63 -0.77 19.24
CA LEU A 46 -2.14 0.55 19.59
C LEU A 46 -3.50 0.48 20.29
N GLU A 47 -4.39 -0.43 19.87
CA GLU A 47 -5.66 -0.70 20.54
C GLU A 47 -5.49 -1.23 21.96
N PHE A 48 -4.56 -2.16 22.16
CA PHE A 48 -4.27 -2.71 23.49
C PHE A 48 -3.82 -1.60 24.45
N TYR A 49 -2.87 -0.76 24.03
CA TYR A 49 -2.36 0.35 24.84
C TYR A 49 -3.43 1.42 25.09
N LYS A 50 -4.25 1.74 24.08
CA LYS A 50 -5.42 2.63 24.23
C LYS A 50 -6.42 2.09 25.25
N THR A 51 -6.81 0.83 25.12
CA THR A 51 -7.85 0.19 25.95
C THR A 51 -7.39 0.02 27.41
N THR A 52 -6.09 -0.22 27.62
CA THR A 52 -5.50 -0.35 28.96
C THR A 52 -5.06 0.99 29.56
N ASN A 53 -5.26 2.10 28.83
CA ASN A 53 -4.81 3.45 29.20
C ASN A 53 -3.30 3.51 29.55
N GLN A 54 -2.49 2.73 28.83
CA GLN A 54 -1.04 2.67 28.97
C GLN A 54 -0.37 3.48 27.85
N PRO A 55 0.66 4.29 28.15
CA PRO A 55 1.38 5.04 27.12
C PRO A 55 2.25 4.13 26.25
N VAL A 56 2.46 4.53 25.00
CA VAL A 56 3.44 3.92 24.09
C VAL A 56 4.62 4.90 23.94
N GLY A 57 5.51 4.92 24.94
CA GLY A 57 6.56 5.94 25.02
C GLY A 57 5.96 7.35 25.07
N GLU A 58 6.46 8.26 24.23
CA GLU A 58 5.96 9.64 24.08
C GLU A 58 4.99 9.79 22.89
N LEU A 59 4.62 8.69 22.22
CA LEU A 59 3.77 8.73 21.02
C LEU A 59 2.30 9.01 21.38
N SER A 60 1.67 9.87 20.57
CA SER A 60 0.22 10.01 20.59
C SER A 60 -0.42 8.79 19.92
N ILE A 61 -1.17 7.99 20.69
CA ILE A 61 -1.69 6.69 20.23
C ILE A 61 -2.72 6.87 19.11
N ASN A 62 -3.65 7.81 19.25
CA ASN A 62 -4.80 7.92 18.35
C ASN A 62 -4.43 8.23 16.87
N PRO A 63 -3.52 9.17 16.55
CA PRO A 63 -3.13 9.41 15.16
C PRO A 63 -2.51 8.18 14.48
N TRP A 64 -1.65 7.44 15.20
CA TRP A 64 -1.06 6.21 14.69
C TRP A 64 -2.08 5.08 14.58
N LEU A 65 -3.06 5.02 15.48
CA LEU A 65 -4.13 4.05 15.42
C LEU A 65 -5.01 4.29 14.19
N ALA A 66 -5.40 5.54 13.93
CA ALA A 66 -6.17 5.91 12.75
C ALA A 66 -5.41 5.62 11.45
N TYR A 67 -4.11 5.95 11.41
CA TYR A 67 -3.23 5.65 10.28
C TYR A 67 -3.13 4.14 10.03
N SER A 68 -2.86 3.35 11.06
CA SER A 68 -2.72 1.89 10.95
C SER A 68 -4.04 1.24 10.54
N ALA A 69 -5.16 1.66 11.14
CA ALA A 69 -6.50 1.19 10.79
C ALA A 69 -6.83 1.48 9.32
N PHE A 70 -6.54 2.69 8.84
CA PHE A 70 -6.73 3.06 7.43
C PHE A 70 -5.92 2.15 6.49
N HIS A 71 -4.63 1.93 6.80
CA HIS A 71 -3.74 1.16 5.94
C HIS A 71 -3.99 -0.36 5.96
N MET A 72 -4.61 -0.91 7.02
CA MET A 72 -5.12 -2.29 7.01
C MET A 72 -6.54 -2.41 6.42
N ASN A 73 -7.09 -1.33 5.85
CA ASN A 73 -8.43 -1.24 5.28
C ASN A 73 -9.59 -1.37 6.29
N ASP A 74 -9.33 -1.11 7.58
CA ASP A 74 -10.36 -0.93 8.62
C ASP A 74 -10.80 0.55 8.65
N VAL A 75 -11.46 0.96 7.57
CA VAL A 75 -11.81 2.36 7.30
C VAL A 75 -12.80 2.91 8.34
N GLY A 76 -13.73 2.08 8.83
CA GLY A 76 -14.70 2.47 9.85
C GLY A 76 -14.00 2.89 11.15
N LYS A 77 -13.07 2.07 11.62
CA LYS A 77 -12.27 2.40 12.81
C LYS A 77 -11.42 3.65 12.61
N ALA A 78 -10.79 3.81 11.46
CA ALA A 78 -10.01 5.01 11.16
C ALA A 78 -10.87 6.29 11.27
N ILE A 79 -12.09 6.26 10.69
CA ILE A 79 -13.05 7.37 10.78
C ILE A 79 -13.43 7.66 12.23
N ASP A 80 -13.74 6.64 13.03
CA ASP A 80 -14.13 6.83 14.43
C ASP A 80 -13.00 7.43 15.27
N VAL A 81 -11.76 6.99 15.07
CA VAL A 81 -10.59 7.57 15.75
C VAL A 81 -10.32 8.99 15.30
N TYR A 82 -10.51 9.33 14.01
CA TYR A 82 -10.38 10.72 13.55
C TYR A 82 -11.49 11.62 14.11
N LYS A 83 -12.73 11.13 14.26
CA LYS A 83 -13.80 11.87 14.94
C LYS A 83 -13.44 12.16 16.40
N GLU A 84 -12.88 11.18 17.11
CA GLU A 84 -12.39 11.37 18.48
C GLU A 84 -11.29 12.44 18.54
N LEU A 85 -10.28 12.36 17.65
CA LEU A 85 -9.22 13.35 17.56
C LEU A 85 -9.76 14.76 17.28
N LEU A 86 -10.70 14.88 16.35
CA LEU A 86 -11.33 16.15 15.98
C LEU A 86 -12.24 16.73 17.09
N SER A 87 -12.66 15.91 18.06
CA SER A 87 -13.45 16.37 19.22
C SER A 87 -12.60 16.99 20.34
N LEU A 88 -11.27 16.85 20.29
CA LEU A 88 -10.34 17.40 21.28
C LEU A 88 -10.15 18.90 21.08
N GLU A 89 -9.97 19.64 22.18
CA GLU A 89 -9.52 21.03 22.12
C GLU A 89 -8.10 21.10 21.52
N ARG A 90 -7.86 22.04 20.59
CA ARG A 90 -6.58 22.22 19.88
C ARG A 90 -6.15 21.00 19.06
N CYS A 91 -7.10 20.28 18.46
CA CYS A 91 -6.81 19.21 17.51
C CYS A 91 -6.09 19.74 16.26
N ASP A 92 -5.30 18.88 15.61
CA ASP A 92 -4.67 19.18 14.33
C ASP A 92 -5.75 19.20 13.21
N PRO A 93 -5.98 20.34 12.53
CA PRO A 93 -6.98 20.42 11.47
C PRO A 93 -6.66 19.51 10.27
N MET A 94 -5.42 19.00 10.15
CA MET A 94 -5.06 17.99 9.16
C MET A 94 -5.89 16.70 9.28
N HIS A 95 -6.39 16.38 10.48
CA HIS A 95 -7.26 15.22 10.71
C HIS A 95 -8.56 15.27 9.88
N TYR A 96 -9.04 16.46 9.50
CA TYR A 96 -10.16 16.57 8.54
C TYR A 96 -9.79 15.98 7.18
N ILE A 97 -8.59 16.25 6.65
CA ILE A 97 -8.16 15.72 5.35
C ILE A 97 -7.92 14.22 5.42
N HIS A 98 -7.32 13.72 6.51
CA HIS A 98 -7.13 12.28 6.68
C HIS A 98 -8.47 11.53 6.78
N MET A 99 -9.45 12.07 7.51
CA MET A 99 -10.81 11.53 7.53
C MET A 99 -11.48 11.61 6.15
N GLY A 100 -11.22 12.68 5.39
CA GLY A 100 -11.64 12.80 4.00
C GLY A 100 -11.08 11.68 3.10
N CYS A 101 -9.81 11.30 3.27
CA CYS A 101 -9.21 10.14 2.60
C CYS A 101 -9.94 8.84 2.96
N CYS A 102 -10.31 8.66 4.23
CA CYS A 102 -11.09 7.49 4.65
C CYS A 102 -12.46 7.45 3.95
N HIS A 103 -13.20 8.56 3.95
CA HIS A 103 -14.48 8.67 3.24
C HIS A 103 -14.34 8.40 1.74
N PHE A 104 -13.28 8.88 1.10
CA PHE A 104 -13.00 8.62 -0.31
C PHE A 104 -12.81 7.13 -0.61
N VAL A 105 -12.01 6.42 0.20
CA VAL A 105 -11.79 4.97 0.03
C VAL A 105 -13.06 4.17 0.23
N ASN A 106 -13.95 4.62 1.14
CA ASN A 106 -15.26 3.99 1.35
C ASN A 106 -16.32 4.37 0.29
N GLY A 107 -15.98 5.21 -0.70
CA GLY A 107 -16.90 5.65 -1.75
C GLY A 107 -17.86 6.78 -1.36
N SER A 108 -17.74 7.32 -0.13
CA SER A 108 -18.53 8.45 0.38
C SER A 108 -17.95 9.78 -0.10
N TYR A 109 -18.05 10.05 -1.41
CA TYR A 109 -17.32 11.16 -2.05
C TYR A 109 -17.77 12.55 -1.60
N LYS A 110 -19.06 12.73 -1.24
CA LYS A 110 -19.57 14.03 -0.75
C LYS A 110 -19.02 14.34 0.64
N GLU A 111 -19.05 13.36 1.53
CA GLU A 111 -18.46 13.44 2.86
C GLU A 111 -16.95 13.65 2.80
N ALA A 112 -16.28 12.98 1.85
CA ALA A 112 -14.87 13.20 1.58
C ALA A 112 -14.57 14.65 1.17
N GLU A 113 -15.40 15.23 0.29
CA GLU A 113 -15.27 16.63 -0.14
C GLU A 113 -15.48 17.60 1.03
N GLU A 114 -16.54 17.41 1.80
CA GLU A 114 -16.83 18.23 2.98
C GLU A 114 -15.67 18.20 3.99
N CYS A 115 -15.10 17.01 4.24
CA CYS A 115 -13.95 16.86 5.13
C CYS A 115 -12.71 17.56 4.56
N ALA A 116 -12.40 17.36 3.27
CA ALA A 116 -11.25 17.98 2.63
C ALA A 116 -11.31 19.53 2.67
N LEU A 117 -12.49 20.11 2.45
CA LEU A 117 -12.70 21.56 2.47
C LEU A 117 -12.66 22.17 3.88
N ARG A 118 -12.84 21.37 4.95
CA ARG A 118 -12.68 21.83 6.34
C ARG A 118 -11.23 21.83 6.83
N GLY A 119 -10.37 21.05 6.18
CA GLY A 119 -8.94 21.00 6.51
C GLY A 119 -8.14 22.15 5.89
N PRO A 120 -6.85 22.28 6.24
CA PRO A 120 -5.98 23.32 5.71
C PRO A 120 -5.68 23.12 4.21
N GLU A 121 -5.49 24.21 3.46
CA GLU A 121 -5.03 24.10 2.08
C GLU A 121 -3.61 23.53 2.03
N CYS A 122 -3.44 22.39 1.35
CA CYS A 122 -2.15 21.73 1.17
C CYS A 122 -2.15 20.82 -0.07
N SER A 123 -0.98 20.27 -0.43
CA SER A 123 -0.87 19.36 -1.59
C SER A 123 -1.74 18.11 -1.44
N LEU A 124 -1.84 17.52 -0.23
CA LEU A 124 -2.70 16.35 -0.01
C LEU A 124 -4.19 16.68 -0.23
N GLN A 125 -4.65 17.82 0.29
CA GLN A 125 -6.01 18.31 0.07
C GLN A 125 -6.30 18.47 -1.43
N THR A 126 -5.36 19.08 -2.17
CA THR A 126 -5.48 19.29 -3.62
C THR A 126 -5.62 17.96 -4.36
N ARG A 127 -4.77 16.97 -4.05
CA ARG A 127 -4.86 15.62 -4.64
C ARG A 127 -6.19 14.94 -4.32
N LEU A 128 -6.64 15.01 -3.06
CA LEU A 128 -7.92 14.43 -2.65
C LEU A 128 -9.10 15.05 -3.41
N LEU A 129 -9.16 16.38 -3.47
CA LEU A 129 -10.21 17.11 -4.19
C LEU A 129 -10.16 16.86 -5.71
N PHE A 130 -8.96 16.73 -6.29
CA PHE A 130 -8.77 16.34 -7.68
C PHE A 130 -9.35 14.94 -7.97
N HIS A 131 -9.07 13.96 -7.11
CA HIS A 131 -9.65 12.62 -7.24
C HIS A 131 -11.16 12.58 -7.00
N ILE A 132 -11.68 13.38 -6.06
CA ILE A 132 -13.12 13.51 -5.81
C ILE A 132 -13.82 14.08 -7.04
N ALA A 133 -13.30 15.16 -7.63
CA ALA A 133 -13.85 15.76 -8.84
C ALA A 133 -13.90 14.74 -9.99
N GLN A 134 -12.85 13.91 -10.13
CA GLN A 134 -12.83 12.81 -11.09
C GLN A 134 -13.93 11.78 -10.82
N LYS A 135 -14.15 11.38 -9.56
CA LYS A 135 -15.18 10.39 -9.20
C LYS A 135 -16.61 10.91 -9.34
N LEU A 136 -16.81 12.21 -9.13
CA LEU A 136 -18.10 12.88 -9.25
C LEU A 136 -18.38 13.40 -10.68
N TYR A 137 -17.44 13.23 -11.61
CA TYR A 137 -17.51 13.74 -12.99
C TYR A 137 -17.73 15.27 -13.05
N ASP A 138 -17.14 16.01 -12.12
CA ASP A 138 -17.16 17.47 -12.06
C ASP A 138 -15.96 18.04 -12.83
N GLU A 139 -16.13 18.26 -14.13
CA GLU A 139 -15.05 18.71 -15.03
C GLU A 139 -14.51 20.11 -14.68
N GLU A 140 -15.35 20.99 -14.13
CA GLU A 140 -14.95 22.34 -13.74
C GLU A 140 -13.98 22.28 -12.55
N LYS A 141 -14.36 21.57 -11.48
CA LYS A 141 -13.47 21.36 -10.33
C LYS A 141 -12.23 20.57 -10.71
N LEU A 142 -12.38 19.57 -11.58
CA LEU A 142 -11.25 18.75 -12.04
C LEU A 142 -10.18 19.64 -12.68
N LEU A 143 -10.57 20.58 -13.55
CA LEU A 143 -9.65 21.53 -14.18
C LEU A 143 -8.99 22.46 -13.15
N VAL A 144 -9.76 22.98 -12.20
CA VAL A 144 -9.23 23.86 -11.14
C VAL A 144 -8.17 23.14 -10.31
N TYR A 145 -8.44 21.92 -9.85
CA TYR A 145 -7.47 21.19 -9.02
C TYR A 145 -6.30 20.64 -9.84
N HIS A 146 -6.51 20.30 -11.11
CA HIS A 146 -5.42 19.96 -12.02
C HIS A 146 -4.38 21.08 -12.13
N GLN A 147 -4.83 22.34 -12.27
CA GLN A 147 -3.95 23.51 -12.34
C GLN A 147 -3.18 23.78 -11.04
N LYS A 148 -3.65 23.25 -9.90
CA LYS A 148 -2.99 23.38 -8.60
C LYS A 148 -1.93 22.29 -8.34
N LEU A 149 -1.90 21.21 -9.13
CA LEU A 149 -0.90 20.15 -9.00
C LEU A 149 0.50 20.69 -9.33
N LYS A 150 1.50 20.19 -8.59
CA LYS A 150 2.91 20.53 -8.77
C LYS A 150 3.67 19.38 -9.43
N ASP A 151 4.95 19.58 -9.71
CA ASP A 151 5.83 18.55 -10.28
C ASP A 151 6.46 17.64 -9.21
N THR A 152 5.81 17.47 -8.05
CA THR A 152 6.26 16.48 -7.06
C THR A 152 5.83 15.08 -7.46
N VAL A 153 6.57 14.06 -7.03
CA VAL A 153 6.25 12.65 -7.32
C VAL A 153 4.80 12.34 -7.01
N GLU A 154 4.31 12.71 -5.82
CA GLU A 154 2.95 12.38 -5.39
C GLU A 154 1.87 13.07 -6.22
N ASP A 155 2.08 14.32 -6.64
CA ASP A 155 1.13 15.07 -7.48
C ASP A 155 1.09 14.48 -8.90
N GLN A 156 2.26 14.10 -9.45
CA GLN A 156 2.35 13.42 -10.74
C GLN A 156 1.75 12.02 -10.71
N LEU A 157 1.90 11.27 -9.60
CA LEU A 157 1.23 9.98 -9.42
C LEU A 157 -0.30 10.13 -9.34
N SER A 158 -0.79 11.18 -8.67
CA SER A 158 -2.23 11.51 -8.67
C SER A 158 -2.74 11.83 -10.08
N LEU A 159 -1.96 12.60 -10.86
CA LEU A 159 -2.27 12.90 -12.26
C LEU A 159 -2.34 11.62 -13.11
N ALA A 160 -1.32 10.75 -13.01
CA ALA A 160 -1.28 9.48 -13.75
C ALA A 160 -2.46 8.55 -13.39
N ALA A 161 -2.86 8.52 -12.12
CA ALA A 161 -4.03 7.76 -11.68
C ALA A 161 -5.33 8.31 -12.29
N VAL A 162 -5.51 9.63 -12.37
CA VAL A 162 -6.67 10.22 -13.06
C VAL A 162 -6.65 9.95 -14.56
N HIS A 163 -5.48 10.03 -15.22
CA HIS A 163 -5.33 9.60 -16.62
C HIS A 163 -5.79 8.16 -16.82
N TYR A 164 -5.32 7.24 -15.97
CA TYR A 164 -5.72 5.83 -16.02
C TYR A 164 -7.25 5.66 -15.88
N TYR A 165 -7.88 6.34 -14.92
CA TYR A 165 -9.33 6.24 -14.72
C TYR A 165 -10.16 6.82 -15.87
N ARG A 166 -9.63 7.81 -16.58
CA ARG A 166 -10.25 8.42 -17.76
C ARG A 166 -9.97 7.67 -19.07
N GLY A 167 -9.21 6.57 -19.02
CA GLY A 167 -8.83 5.81 -20.21
C GLY A 167 -7.66 6.40 -21.01
N HIS A 168 -7.00 7.43 -20.48
CA HIS A 168 -5.82 8.08 -21.06
C HIS A 168 -4.56 7.28 -20.67
N PHE A 169 -4.50 6.01 -21.09
CA PHE A 169 -3.49 5.07 -20.62
C PHE A 169 -2.07 5.42 -21.08
N GLN A 170 -1.92 6.04 -22.26
CA GLN A 170 -0.61 6.42 -22.78
C GLN A 170 -0.02 7.55 -21.92
N GLU A 171 -0.81 8.55 -21.57
CA GLU A 171 -0.42 9.65 -20.70
C GLU A 171 -0.05 9.16 -19.29
N ALA A 172 -0.80 8.19 -18.75
CA ALA A 172 -0.43 7.53 -17.50
C ALA A 172 0.93 6.81 -17.59
N ILE A 173 1.16 6.06 -18.67
CA ILE A 173 2.44 5.37 -18.93
C ILE A 173 3.61 6.37 -18.97
N ASP A 174 3.44 7.49 -19.67
CA ASP A 174 4.50 8.49 -19.85
C ASP A 174 4.92 9.08 -18.49
N VAL A 175 3.95 9.40 -17.63
CA VAL A 175 4.23 9.88 -16.27
C VAL A 175 4.93 8.81 -15.42
N TYR A 176 4.43 7.58 -15.38
CA TYR A 176 5.05 6.51 -14.59
C TYR A 176 6.47 6.20 -15.05
N LYS A 177 6.70 6.14 -16.36
CA LYS A 177 8.04 5.90 -16.91
C LYS A 177 9.00 7.04 -16.60
N ARG A 178 8.56 8.30 -16.69
CA ARG A 178 9.38 9.46 -16.30
C ARG A 178 9.83 9.35 -14.83
N ILE A 179 8.90 9.04 -13.92
CA ILE A 179 9.23 8.85 -12.49
C ILE A 179 10.17 7.66 -12.29
N LEU A 180 9.97 6.53 -12.99
CA LEU A 180 10.86 5.37 -12.92
C LEU A 180 12.28 5.65 -13.42
N LEU A 181 12.45 6.56 -14.39
CA LEU A 181 13.77 6.98 -14.87
C LEU A 181 14.54 7.77 -13.81
N GLU A 182 13.83 8.60 -13.04
CA GLU A 182 14.39 9.44 -11.97
C GLU A 182 14.58 8.66 -10.66
N THR A 183 13.63 7.79 -10.31
CA THR A 183 13.61 7.04 -9.04
C THR A 183 13.37 5.55 -9.30
N ARG A 184 14.46 4.83 -9.62
CA ARG A 184 14.41 3.39 -9.96
C ARG A 184 13.95 2.50 -8.81
N GLU A 185 14.00 2.98 -7.57
CA GLU A 185 13.56 2.26 -6.38
C GLU A 185 12.03 2.08 -6.30
N TYR A 186 11.26 2.87 -7.05
CA TYR A 186 9.81 2.77 -7.11
C TYR A 186 9.34 1.63 -8.03
N VAL A 187 9.86 0.43 -7.79
CA VAL A 187 9.64 -0.77 -8.61
C VAL A 187 8.17 -1.14 -8.78
N ALA A 188 7.30 -0.76 -7.83
CA ALA A 188 5.86 -0.95 -7.90
C ALA A 188 5.22 -0.23 -9.10
N LEU A 189 5.83 0.84 -9.62
CA LEU A 189 5.37 1.54 -10.83
C LEU A 189 5.37 0.64 -12.07
N ASN A 190 6.20 -0.42 -12.11
CA ASN A 190 6.12 -1.42 -13.17
C ASN A 190 4.75 -2.13 -13.19
N VAL A 191 4.12 -2.36 -12.04
CA VAL A 191 2.77 -2.93 -11.99
C VAL A 191 1.75 -1.97 -12.61
N TYR A 192 1.84 -0.68 -12.30
CA TYR A 192 0.94 0.34 -12.86
C TYR A 192 1.14 0.53 -14.37
N VAL A 193 2.39 0.53 -14.85
CA VAL A 193 2.70 0.55 -16.29
C VAL A 193 2.16 -0.72 -16.97
N ALA A 194 2.34 -1.90 -16.36
CA ALA A 194 1.79 -3.15 -16.87
C ALA A 194 0.26 -3.14 -16.93
N MET A 195 -0.43 -2.56 -15.95
CA MET A 195 -1.89 -2.39 -15.98
C MET A 195 -2.33 -1.50 -17.14
N CYS A 196 -1.59 -0.43 -17.44
CA CYS A 196 -1.87 0.43 -18.59
C CYS A 196 -1.68 -0.35 -19.91
N TYR A 197 -0.59 -1.10 -20.05
CA TYR A 197 -0.37 -1.97 -21.22
C TYR A 197 -1.45 -3.04 -21.38
N TYR A 198 -1.92 -3.64 -20.29
CA TYR A 198 -3.05 -4.57 -20.30
C TYR A 198 -4.33 -3.90 -20.83
N LYS A 199 -4.60 -2.65 -20.41
CA LYS A 199 -5.77 -1.88 -20.85
C LYS A 199 -5.70 -1.43 -22.31
N LEU A 200 -4.50 -1.36 -22.88
CA LEU A 200 -4.23 -1.09 -24.29
C LEU A 200 -4.14 -2.38 -25.13
N ASP A 201 -4.49 -3.54 -24.57
CA ASP A 201 -4.41 -4.87 -25.20
C ASP A 201 -2.99 -5.31 -25.60
N TYR A 202 -1.95 -4.67 -25.07
CA TYR A 202 -0.55 -5.06 -25.25
C TYR A 202 -0.12 -6.07 -24.19
N TYR A 203 -0.74 -7.25 -24.20
CA TYR A 203 -0.60 -8.25 -23.12
C TYR A 203 0.81 -8.83 -22.97
N ASP A 204 1.53 -9.09 -24.08
CA ASP A 204 2.92 -9.57 -24.03
C ASP A 204 3.84 -8.53 -23.37
N VAL A 205 3.68 -7.26 -23.74
CA VAL A 205 4.44 -6.13 -23.16
C VAL A 205 4.06 -5.94 -21.69
N SER A 206 2.78 -6.07 -21.35
CA SER A 206 2.30 -6.03 -19.96
C SER A 206 3.01 -7.08 -19.11
N LEU A 207 3.11 -8.33 -19.59
CA LEU A 207 3.82 -9.41 -18.88
C LEU A 207 5.31 -9.12 -18.72
N GLU A 208 5.98 -8.63 -19.76
CA GLU A 208 7.41 -8.32 -19.71
C GLU A 208 7.71 -7.27 -18.62
N VAL A 209 6.95 -6.18 -18.60
CA VAL A 209 7.09 -5.12 -17.59
C VAL A 209 6.73 -5.64 -16.20
N LEU A 210 5.64 -6.41 -16.07
CA LEU A 210 5.20 -6.97 -14.79
C LEU A 210 6.23 -7.92 -14.18
N ASN A 211 6.93 -8.69 -15.01
CA ASN A 211 7.95 -9.63 -14.57
C ASN A 211 9.15 -8.93 -13.90
N VAL A 212 9.47 -7.68 -14.27
CA VAL A 212 10.50 -6.88 -13.58
C VAL A 212 10.16 -6.71 -12.10
N TYR A 213 8.89 -6.49 -11.78
CA TYR A 213 8.43 -6.39 -10.39
C TYR A 213 8.35 -7.76 -9.70
N LEU A 214 7.81 -8.78 -10.37
CA LEU A 214 7.65 -10.12 -9.81
C LEU A 214 8.98 -10.83 -9.50
N GLN A 215 10.09 -10.43 -10.13
CA GLN A 215 11.43 -10.92 -9.78
C GLN A 215 11.83 -10.59 -8.33
N THR A 216 11.35 -9.46 -7.80
CA THR A 216 11.65 -9.00 -6.43
C THR A 216 10.50 -9.25 -5.46
N HIS A 217 9.25 -9.20 -5.94
CA HIS A 217 8.03 -9.32 -5.14
C HIS A 217 7.14 -10.45 -5.66
N SER A 218 7.66 -11.68 -5.66
CA SER A 218 7.03 -12.86 -6.25
C SER A 218 5.71 -13.28 -5.61
N ASN A 219 5.44 -12.82 -4.38
CA ASN A 219 4.21 -13.10 -3.62
C ASN A 219 3.17 -11.96 -3.69
N SER A 220 3.39 -10.94 -4.52
CA SER A 220 2.45 -9.82 -4.61
C SER A 220 1.11 -10.26 -5.22
N ALA A 221 0.06 -10.24 -4.40
CA ALA A 221 -1.26 -10.69 -4.83
C ALA A 221 -1.81 -9.91 -6.03
N THR A 222 -1.56 -8.60 -6.06
CA THR A 222 -1.98 -7.71 -7.16
C THR A 222 -1.24 -8.06 -8.46
N ALA A 223 0.08 -8.27 -8.40
CA ALA A 223 0.87 -8.58 -9.59
C ALA A 223 0.57 -10.00 -10.13
N ILE A 224 0.41 -11.00 -9.25
CA ILE A 224 0.02 -12.36 -9.66
C ILE A 224 -1.37 -12.35 -10.33
N ASN A 225 -2.33 -11.59 -9.79
CA ASN A 225 -3.64 -11.44 -10.43
C ASN A 225 -3.52 -10.84 -11.83
N LEU A 226 -2.76 -9.76 -12.00
CA LEU A 226 -2.52 -9.17 -13.32
C LEU A 226 -1.81 -10.14 -14.28
N LYS A 227 -0.88 -10.96 -13.78
CA LYS A 227 -0.23 -12.01 -14.57
C LYS A 227 -1.25 -13.06 -15.04
N ALA A 228 -2.15 -13.50 -14.16
CA ALA A 228 -3.24 -14.40 -14.51
C ALA A 228 -4.18 -13.78 -15.56
N CYS A 229 -4.54 -12.50 -15.42
CA CYS A 229 -5.33 -11.77 -16.41
C CYS A 229 -4.64 -11.72 -17.79
N ASN A 230 -3.34 -11.47 -17.84
CA ASN A 230 -2.58 -11.50 -19.07
C ASN A 230 -2.55 -12.92 -19.69
N HIS A 231 -2.29 -13.94 -18.88
CA HIS A 231 -2.29 -15.34 -19.34
C HIS A 231 -3.67 -15.80 -19.85
N TYR A 232 -4.75 -15.28 -19.26
CA TYR A 232 -6.11 -15.53 -19.76
C TYR A 232 -6.29 -14.98 -21.17
N ARG A 233 -5.79 -13.76 -21.42
CA ARG A 233 -5.92 -13.08 -22.72
C ARG A 233 -5.03 -13.66 -23.81
N LEU A 234 -3.79 -14.02 -23.47
CA LEU A 234 -2.81 -14.56 -24.42
C LEU A 234 -3.01 -16.04 -24.73
N TYR A 235 -3.46 -16.81 -23.74
CA TYR A 235 -3.55 -18.26 -23.83
C TYR A 235 -4.98 -18.73 -23.57
N ASN A 236 -5.33 -19.08 -22.33
CA ASN A 236 -6.66 -19.58 -21.96
C ASN A 236 -6.89 -19.54 -20.44
N GLY A 237 -8.10 -19.96 -20.02
CA GLY A 237 -8.48 -20.03 -18.61
C GLY A 237 -7.63 -21.00 -17.77
N LYS A 238 -7.16 -22.11 -18.34
CA LYS A 238 -6.39 -23.12 -17.62
C LYS A 238 -5.00 -22.59 -17.22
N THR A 239 -4.36 -21.83 -18.10
CA THR A 239 -3.06 -21.19 -17.79
C THR A 239 -3.22 -20.08 -16.76
N ALA A 240 -4.31 -19.31 -16.82
CA ALA A 240 -4.61 -18.27 -15.83
C ALA A 240 -4.89 -18.87 -14.44
N GLU A 241 -5.64 -19.98 -14.36
CA GLU A 241 -5.87 -20.71 -13.11
C GLU A 241 -4.55 -21.18 -12.49
N GLY A 242 -3.60 -21.65 -13.30
CA GLY A 242 -2.27 -22.05 -12.84
C GLY A 242 -1.52 -20.95 -12.09
N GLU A 243 -1.62 -19.70 -12.56
CA GLU A 243 -1.03 -18.54 -11.88
C GLU A 243 -1.77 -18.20 -10.58
N LEU A 244 -3.10 -18.32 -10.57
CA LEU A 244 -3.93 -18.03 -9.39
C LEU A 244 -3.75 -19.03 -8.25
N ARG A 245 -3.29 -20.26 -8.52
CA ARG A 245 -3.00 -21.25 -7.46
C ARG A 245 -2.02 -20.73 -6.43
N VAL A 246 -1.06 -19.90 -6.84
CA VAL A 246 -0.11 -19.24 -5.93
C VAL A 246 -0.85 -18.39 -4.88
N LEU A 247 -1.94 -17.71 -5.27
CA LEU A 247 -2.74 -16.90 -4.32
C LEU A 247 -3.51 -17.77 -3.33
N ILE A 248 -4.04 -18.90 -3.79
CA ILE A 248 -4.78 -19.84 -2.93
C ILE A 248 -3.85 -20.40 -1.86
N ASP A 249 -2.62 -20.75 -2.24
CA ASP A 249 -1.61 -21.27 -1.32
C ASP A 249 -1.14 -20.19 -0.33
N LEU A 250 -0.97 -18.94 -0.78
CA LEU A 250 -0.66 -17.80 0.10
C LEU A 250 -1.77 -17.57 1.13
N GLN A 251 -3.04 -17.55 0.70
CA GLN A 251 -4.18 -17.38 1.61
C GLN A 251 -4.20 -18.46 2.70
N ARG A 252 -3.94 -19.72 2.34
CA ARG A 252 -3.88 -20.82 3.33
C ARG A 252 -2.76 -20.63 4.33
N SER A 253 -1.60 -20.14 3.91
CA SER A 253 -0.46 -19.91 4.81
C SER A 253 -0.68 -18.76 5.80
N THR A 254 -1.47 -17.74 5.44
CA THR A 254 -1.76 -16.59 6.32
C THR A 254 -2.80 -16.90 7.39
N TYR A 255 -3.76 -17.77 7.10
CA TYR A 255 -4.86 -18.10 8.02
C TYR A 255 -4.66 -19.40 8.81
N ASN A 256 -3.72 -20.26 8.43
CA ASN A 256 -3.37 -21.47 9.18
C ASN A 256 -2.21 -21.19 10.14
N VAL A 257 -2.48 -20.40 11.18
CA VAL A 257 -1.76 -20.49 12.45
C VAL A 257 -2.71 -21.20 13.40
N GLU A 258 -2.63 -22.54 13.45
CA GLU A 258 -3.15 -23.31 14.59
C GLU A 258 -2.24 -23.13 15.81
#